data_AF-S4RTA0-F1
#
_entry.id   AF-S4RTA0-F1
#
_cell.length_a   1.000
_cell.length_b   1.000
_cell.length_c   1.000
_cell.angle_alpha   90.00
_cell.angle_beta   90.00
_cell.angle_gamma   90.00
#
_symmetry.space_group_name_H-M   'P 1'
#
loop_
_entity.id
_entity.type
_entity.pdbx_description
1 polymer ?
#
loop_
_entity_poly.entity_id
_entity_poly.type
_entity_poly.pdbx_seq_one_letter_code
_entity_poly.pdbx_strand_id
1 'polypeptide(L)'
;QLNAVIAASLSLKSSQKLKKILEIVLAFGNYMNGSRRGAAYGFKLNSLDLVLLKLLDTKSTDRSRTLLQYLTRVVREHYPELGAFHAELQYLDKAASVSLDSVLLDVKELEDGMEATRREQEAAGEHAIIRDFLAQNSEMLRRLQRDAHAAQ
;
A
#
# COMPACT_ATOMS: atom_id res chain seq x y z
N GLN A 1 -11.13 -6.72 3.56
CA GLN A 1 -10.42 -5.43 3.44
C GLN A 1 -8.94 -5.59 3.74
N LEU A 2 -8.55 -6.22 4.87
CA LEU A 2 -7.16 -6.57 5.22
C LEU A 2 -6.38 -7.23 4.07
N ASN A 3 -6.92 -8.29 3.47
CA ASN A 3 -6.26 -8.99 2.37
C ASN A 3 -5.94 -8.08 1.16
N ALA A 4 -6.78 -7.07 0.89
CA ALA A 4 -6.51 -6.12 -0.19
C ALA A 4 -5.34 -5.21 0.14
N VAL A 5 -5.24 -4.73 1.39
CA VAL A 5 -4.13 -3.91 1.88
C VAL A 5 -2.82 -4.71 1.86
N ILE A 6 -2.84 -5.94 2.40
CA ILE A 6 -1.66 -6.83 2.42
C ILE A 6 -1.21 -7.16 0.98
N ALA A 7 -2.15 -7.56 0.11
CA ALA A 7 -1.83 -7.90 -1.27
C ALA A 7 -1.28 -6.68 -2.05
N ALA A 8 -1.87 -5.49 -1.87
CA ALA A 8 -1.39 -4.27 -2.50
C ALA A 8 0.02 -3.91 -1.99
N SER A 9 0.26 -3.93 -0.68
CA SER A 9 1.57 -3.65 -0.08
C SER A 9 2.65 -4.62 -0.55
N LEU A 10 2.34 -5.92 -0.62
CA LEU A 10 3.26 -6.93 -1.15
C LEU A 10 3.52 -6.74 -2.64
N SER A 11 2.50 -6.43 -3.42
CA SER A 11 2.61 -6.15 -4.86
C SER A 11 3.50 -4.94 -5.12
N LEU A 12 3.34 -3.86 -4.33
CA LEU A 12 4.22 -2.69 -4.38
C LEU A 12 5.67 -3.04 -4.04
N LYS A 13 5.89 -3.79 -2.96
CA LYS A 13 7.24 -4.15 -2.48
C LYS A 13 7.97 -5.10 -3.44
N SER A 14 7.23 -5.98 -4.10
CA SER A 14 7.77 -7.02 -4.99
C SER A 14 7.91 -6.57 -6.45
N SER A 15 7.14 -5.57 -6.90
CA SER A 15 7.19 -5.09 -8.27
C SER A 15 8.59 -4.59 -8.64
N GLN A 16 9.23 -5.30 -9.57
CA GLN A 16 10.53 -4.93 -10.11
C GLN A 16 10.38 -3.78 -11.12
N LYS A 17 9.25 -3.73 -11.82
CA LYS A 17 8.97 -2.65 -12.78
C LYS A 17 8.83 -1.31 -12.09
N LEU A 18 8.12 -1.27 -10.95
CA LEU A 18 8.01 -0.06 -10.14
C LEU A 18 9.40 0.42 -9.66
N LYS A 19 10.24 -0.48 -9.16
CA LYS A 19 11.62 -0.15 -8.73
C LYS A 19 12.43 0.47 -9.85
N LYS A 20 12.43 -0.15 -11.04
CA LYS A 20 13.13 0.39 -12.22
C LYS A 20 12.61 1.76 -12.63
N ILE A 21 11.29 2.00 -12.58
CA ILE A 21 10.72 3.32 -12.88
C ILE A 21 11.22 4.35 -11.86
N LEU A 22 11.22 4.02 -10.56
CA LEU A 22 11.70 4.91 -9.50
C LEU A 22 13.20 5.20 -9.64
N GLU A 23 14.02 4.22 -10.06
CA GLU A 23 15.44 4.41 -10.37
C GLU A 23 15.65 5.37 -11.55
N ILE A 24 14.88 5.22 -12.63
CA ILE A 24 14.95 6.12 -13.78
C ILE A 24 14.59 7.55 -13.32
N VAL A 25 13.50 7.71 -12.56
CA VAL A 25 13.09 9.01 -12.01
C VAL A 25 14.18 9.59 -11.10
N LEU A 26 14.83 8.79 -10.26
CA LEU A 26 15.94 9.21 -9.42
C LEU A 26 17.14 9.67 -10.24
N ALA A 27 17.52 8.92 -11.28
CA ALA A 27 18.63 9.27 -12.17
C ALA A 27 18.38 10.59 -12.90
N PHE A 28 17.16 10.79 -13.44
CA PHE A 28 16.77 12.06 -14.06
C PHE A 28 16.72 13.21 -13.05
N GLY A 29 16.16 12.99 -11.85
CA GLY A 29 16.12 13.98 -10.78
C GLY A 29 17.52 14.40 -10.32
N ASN A 30 18.46 13.45 -10.24
CA ASN A 30 19.87 13.70 -9.93
C ASN A 30 20.57 14.49 -11.04
N TYR A 31 20.34 14.12 -12.30
CA TYR A 31 20.87 14.85 -13.46
C TYR A 31 20.39 16.31 -13.47
N MET A 32 19.09 16.53 -13.22
CA MET A 32 18.48 17.87 -13.27
C MET A 32 18.79 18.76 -12.07
N ASN A 33 18.95 18.20 -10.87
CA ASN A 33 19.38 18.99 -9.71
C ASN A 33 20.85 19.44 -9.83
N GLY A 34 21.63 18.84 -10.73
CA GLY A 34 23.03 19.15 -10.96
C GLY A 34 23.91 18.97 -9.72
N SER A 35 25.19 19.25 -9.85
CA SER A 35 26.19 19.14 -8.77
C SER A 35 25.96 20.11 -7.60
N ARG A 36 25.03 21.07 -7.69
CA ARG A 36 24.78 22.09 -6.65
C ARG A 36 24.10 21.55 -5.39
N ARG A 37 23.36 20.44 -5.47
CA ARG A 37 22.67 19.82 -4.32
C ARG A 37 23.17 18.41 -3.96
N GLY A 38 24.19 17.92 -4.68
CA GLY A 38 24.73 16.57 -4.50
C GLY A 38 23.85 15.47 -5.11
N ALA A 39 24.40 14.26 -5.19
CA ALA A 39 23.67 13.08 -5.66
C ALA A 39 22.75 12.53 -4.55
N ALA A 40 21.47 12.34 -4.86
CA ALA A 40 20.53 11.68 -3.95
C ALA A 40 20.56 10.17 -4.17
N TYR A 41 20.58 9.40 -3.08
CA TYR A 41 20.47 7.94 -3.10
C TYR A 41 19.01 7.45 -3.07
N GLY A 42 18.05 8.36 -2.91
CA GLY A 42 16.63 8.05 -2.88
C GLY A 42 15.79 9.30 -2.60
N PHE A 43 14.47 9.16 -2.70
CA PHE A 43 13.51 10.20 -2.36
C PHE A 43 12.38 9.61 -1.50
N LYS A 44 11.73 10.43 -0.67
CA LYS A 44 10.59 9.98 0.14
C LYS A 44 9.39 9.72 -0.78
N LEU A 45 8.54 8.72 -0.48
CA LEU A 45 7.33 8.46 -1.28
C LEU A 45 6.29 9.58 -1.17
N ASN A 46 6.22 10.31 -0.06
CA ASN A 46 5.43 11.56 0.02
C ASN A 46 5.99 12.65 -0.90
N SER A 47 7.26 12.50 -1.31
CA SER A 47 7.82 13.29 -2.40
C SER A 47 7.36 12.80 -3.76
N LEU A 48 6.71 11.65 -3.96
CA LEU A 48 6.13 11.28 -5.25
C LEU A 48 5.01 12.23 -5.64
N ASP A 49 4.15 12.64 -4.71
CA ASP A 49 3.11 13.65 -5.02
C ASP A 49 3.76 14.99 -5.39
N LEU A 50 4.77 15.39 -4.62
CA LEU A 50 5.60 16.58 -4.86
C LEU A 50 6.49 16.47 -6.11
N VAL A 51 6.92 15.27 -6.49
CA VAL A 51 7.74 14.96 -7.67
C VAL A 51 6.81 14.87 -8.86
N LEU A 52 5.61 14.31 -8.76
CA LEU A 52 4.61 14.32 -9.82
C LEU A 52 4.16 15.76 -10.10
N LEU A 53 3.87 16.55 -9.05
CA LEU A 53 3.62 17.99 -9.15
C LEU A 53 4.82 18.72 -9.79
N LYS A 54 6.05 18.46 -9.33
CA LYS A 54 7.25 19.08 -9.91
C LYS A 54 7.56 18.58 -11.32
N LEU A 55 7.27 17.34 -11.67
CA LEU A 55 7.45 16.74 -13.00
C LEU A 55 6.43 17.33 -13.98
N LEU A 56 5.23 17.69 -13.51
CA LEU A 56 4.20 18.43 -14.23
C LEU A 56 4.59 19.92 -14.41
N ASP A 57 5.17 20.55 -13.38
CA ASP A 57 5.60 21.95 -13.40
C ASP A 57 6.94 22.17 -14.12
N THR A 58 7.80 21.15 -14.18
CA THR A 58 9.09 21.25 -14.89
C THR A 58 8.85 21.06 -16.37
N LYS A 59 8.57 22.18 -17.04
CA LYS A 59 8.41 22.25 -18.49
C LYS A 59 9.77 22.42 -19.16
N SER A 60 9.91 21.85 -20.35
CA SER A 60 11.03 22.09 -21.27
C SER A 60 11.22 23.60 -21.54
N THR A 61 12.39 24.01 -22.02
CA THR A 61 12.76 25.41 -22.29
C THR A 61 11.78 26.13 -23.23
N ASP A 62 11.01 25.37 -24.01
CA ASP A 62 9.96 25.79 -24.93
C ASP A 62 8.52 25.71 -24.35
N ARG A 63 8.38 25.38 -23.06
CA ARG A 63 7.12 25.16 -22.32
C ARG A 63 6.15 24.13 -22.93
N SER A 64 6.57 23.37 -23.94
CA SER A 64 5.68 22.51 -24.73
C SER A 64 5.49 21.10 -24.15
N ARG A 65 6.47 20.61 -23.39
CA ARG A 65 6.50 19.25 -22.83
C ARG A 65 6.87 19.25 -21.36
N THR A 66 6.18 18.44 -20.58
CA THR A 66 6.53 18.18 -19.18
C THR A 66 7.60 17.10 -19.08
N LEU A 67 8.37 17.11 -18.00
CA LEU A 67 9.36 16.07 -17.73
C LEU A 67 8.71 14.68 -17.62
N LEU A 68 7.47 14.61 -17.15
CA LEU A 68 6.67 13.37 -17.14
C LEU A 68 6.40 12.83 -18.55
N GLN A 69 6.06 13.70 -19.51
CA GLN A 69 5.84 13.29 -20.90
C GLN A 69 7.15 12.79 -21.54
N TYR A 70 8.27 13.44 -21.23
CA TYR A 70 9.59 12.98 -21.67
C TYR A 70 9.96 11.62 -21.06
N LEU A 71 9.80 11.46 -19.75
CA LEU A 71 10.00 10.18 -19.06
C LEU A 71 9.13 9.07 -19.64
N THR A 72 7.85 9.36 -19.87
CA THR A 72 6.91 8.39 -20.46
C THR A 72 7.34 7.98 -21.87
N ARG A 73 7.86 8.92 -22.66
CA ARG A 73 8.41 8.63 -23.99
C ARG A 73 9.67 7.75 -23.89
N VAL A 74 10.64 8.12 -23.05
CA VAL A 74 11.88 7.36 -22.84
C VAL A 74 11.57 5.95 -22.36
N VAL A 75 10.67 5.79 -21.40
CA VAL A 75 10.23 4.47 -20.93
C VAL A 75 9.59 3.69 -22.07
N ARG A 76 8.76 4.30 -22.92
CA ARG A 76 8.12 3.60 -24.03
C ARG A 76 9.10 3.19 -25.15
N GLU A 77 10.11 4.03 -25.42
CA GLU A 77 11.09 3.81 -26.49
C GLU A 77 12.21 2.85 -26.06
N HIS A 78 12.70 2.96 -24.82
CA HIS A 78 13.86 2.20 -24.32
C HIS A 78 13.52 1.08 -23.35
N TYR A 79 12.37 1.14 -22.67
CA TYR A 79 11.96 0.17 -21.65
C TYR A 79 10.47 -0.22 -21.79
N PRO A 80 10.04 -0.70 -22.98
CA PRO A 80 8.62 -1.00 -23.25
C PRO A 80 8.02 -1.99 -22.23
N GLU A 81 8.82 -2.86 -21.64
CA GLU A 81 8.43 -3.81 -20.60
C GLU A 81 7.92 -3.14 -19.31
N LEU A 82 8.35 -1.91 -19.04
CA LEU A 82 7.94 -1.10 -17.89
C LEU A 82 6.61 -0.37 -18.13
N GLY A 83 6.16 -0.25 -19.38
CA GLY A 83 4.92 0.47 -19.72
C GLY A 83 3.67 -0.11 -19.06
N ALA A 84 3.68 -1.42 -18.77
CA ALA A 84 2.60 -2.13 -18.08
C ALA A 84 2.87 -2.36 -16.58
N PHE A 85 3.68 -1.51 -15.92
CA PHE A 85 3.97 -1.67 -14.49
C PHE A 85 2.70 -1.64 -13.61
N HIS A 86 1.69 -0.86 -14.01
CA HIS A 86 0.41 -0.76 -13.31
C HIS A 86 -0.33 -2.10 -13.25
N ALA A 87 -0.09 -3.01 -14.20
CA ALA A 87 -0.67 -4.36 -14.17
C ALA A 87 -0.10 -5.24 -13.04
N GLU A 88 1.11 -4.93 -12.54
CA GLU A 88 1.69 -5.61 -11.37
C GLU A 88 1.14 -5.06 -10.05
N LEU A 89 0.54 -3.88 -10.07
CA LEU A 89 0.04 -3.20 -8.88
C LEU A 89 -1.44 -3.55 -8.64
N GLN A 90 -1.67 -4.81 -8.32
CA GLN A 90 -3.01 -5.33 -8.08
C GLN A 90 -3.57 -4.81 -6.76
N TYR A 91 -4.90 -4.68 -6.70
CA TYR A 91 -5.66 -4.29 -5.50
C TYR A 91 -5.37 -2.89 -4.93
N LEU A 92 -4.55 -2.08 -5.59
CA LEU A 92 -4.25 -0.70 -5.17
C LEU A 92 -5.52 0.14 -4.97
N ASP A 93 -6.44 0.15 -5.92
CA ASP A 93 -7.66 0.95 -5.84
C ASP A 93 -8.54 0.53 -4.65
N LYS A 94 -8.62 -0.78 -4.40
CA LYS A 94 -9.37 -1.33 -3.28
C LYS A 94 -8.67 -1.02 -1.96
N ALA A 95 -7.35 -1.14 -1.89
CA ALA A 95 -6.57 -0.82 -0.71
C ALA A 95 -6.63 0.69 -0.37
N ALA A 96 -6.62 1.56 -1.38
CA ALA A 96 -6.71 3.02 -1.21
C ALA A 96 -8.04 3.46 -0.58
N SER A 97 -9.13 2.72 -0.84
CA SER A 97 -10.43 2.96 -0.22
C SER A 97 -10.59 2.38 1.20
N VAL A 98 -9.64 1.57 1.66
CA VAL A 98 -9.71 0.93 2.98
C VAL A 98 -9.09 1.82 4.03
N SER A 99 -9.89 2.19 5.03
CA SER A 99 -9.37 2.79 6.26
C SER A 99 -8.83 1.68 7.16
N LEU A 100 -7.50 1.55 7.24
CA LEU A 100 -6.87 0.55 8.11
C LEU A 100 -7.25 0.79 9.58
N ASP A 101 -7.36 2.05 10.00
CA ASP A 101 -7.75 2.40 11.38
C ASP A 101 -9.15 1.90 11.72
N SER A 102 -10.11 2.02 10.80
CA SER A 102 -11.47 1.50 10.98
C SER A 102 -11.46 -0.02 11.12
N VAL A 103 -10.69 -0.71 10.27
CA VAL A 103 -10.61 -2.17 10.29
C VAL A 103 -9.95 -2.68 11.57
N LEU A 104 -8.92 -1.99 12.07
CA LEU A 104 -8.28 -2.32 13.34
C LEU A 104 -9.22 -2.10 14.53
N LEU A 105 -10.05 -1.05 14.48
CA LEU A 105 -11.08 -0.79 15.48
C LEU A 105 -12.11 -1.93 15.50
N ASP A 106 -12.65 -2.31 14.34
CA ASP A 106 -13.64 -3.38 14.21
C ASP A 106 -13.09 -4.73 14.74
N VAL A 107 -11.82 -5.04 14.47
CA VAL A 107 -11.16 -6.26 14.98
C VAL A 107 -11.07 -6.24 16.51
N LYS A 108 -10.76 -5.07 17.09
CA LYS A 108 -10.69 -4.89 18.54
C LYS A 108 -12.08 -5.01 19.19
N GLU A 109 -13.10 -4.41 18.60
CA GLU A 109 -14.48 -4.54 19.09
C GLU A 109 -14.97 -5.99 19.05
N LEU A 110 -14.62 -6.75 18.00
CA LEU A 110 -14.90 -8.18 17.93
C LEU A 110 -14.16 -8.99 19.00
N GLU A 111 -12.93 -8.62 19.34
CA GLU A 111 -12.18 -9.24 20.43
C GLU A 111 -12.83 -8.98 21.79
N ASP A 112 -13.16 -7.73 22.07
CA ASP A 112 -13.84 -7.33 23.30
C ASP A 112 -15.21 -8.01 23.44
N GLY A 113 -15.99 -8.10 22.34
CA GLY A 113 -17.27 -8.79 22.30
C GLY A 113 -17.17 -10.31 22.50
N MET A 114 -16.13 -10.95 21.94
CA MET A 114 -15.87 -12.38 22.13
C MET A 114 -15.49 -12.69 23.58
N GLU A 115 -14.69 -11.83 24.21
CA GLU A 115 -14.31 -11.95 25.62
C GLU A 115 -15.51 -11.70 26.54
N ALA A 116 -16.37 -10.72 26.24
CA ALA A 116 -17.63 -10.54 26.96
C ALA A 116 -18.53 -11.79 26.88
N THR A 117 -18.66 -12.38 25.69
CA THR A 117 -19.43 -13.62 25.47
C THR A 117 -18.86 -14.79 26.29
N ARG A 118 -17.53 -14.89 26.39
CA ARG A 118 -16.86 -15.89 27.25
C ARG A 118 -17.19 -15.67 28.72
N ARG A 119 -17.11 -14.44 29.21
CA ARG A 119 -17.43 -14.11 30.62
C ARG A 119 -18.89 -14.41 30.96
N GLU A 120 -19.82 -14.11 30.05
CA GLU A 120 -21.23 -14.45 30.24
C GLU A 120 -21.45 -15.96 30.30
N GLN A 121 -20.74 -16.75 29.49
CA GLN A 121 -20.80 -18.21 29.56
C GLN A 121 -20.28 -18.76 30.89
N GLU A 122 -19.22 -18.17 31.43
CA GLU A 122 -18.66 -18.54 32.75
C GLU A 122 -19.60 -18.14 33.90
N ALA A 123 -20.31 -17.02 33.78
CA ALA A 123 -21.19 -16.48 34.82
C ALA A 123 -22.62 -17.05 34.81
N ALA A 124 -23.19 -17.35 33.64
CA ALA A 124 -24.58 -17.80 33.49
C ALA A 124 -24.74 -19.33 33.53
N GLY A 125 -23.63 -20.08 33.56
CA GLY A 125 -23.59 -21.54 33.44
C GLY A 125 -23.45 -21.99 31.98
N GLU A 126 -22.84 -23.17 31.76
CA GLU A 126 -22.50 -23.63 30.41
C GLU A 126 -23.73 -23.79 29.49
N HIS A 127 -23.95 -22.80 28.64
CA HIS A 127 -24.90 -22.89 27.53
C HIS A 127 -24.22 -23.53 26.33
N ALA A 128 -24.71 -24.71 25.92
CA ALA A 128 -24.16 -25.46 24.78
C ALA A 128 -24.03 -24.62 23.51
N ILE A 129 -24.99 -23.73 23.23
CA ILE A 129 -24.98 -22.85 22.05
C ILE A 129 -23.82 -21.84 22.10
N ILE A 130 -23.58 -21.22 23.26
CA ILE A 130 -22.50 -20.22 23.41
C ILE A 130 -21.14 -20.93 23.35
N ARG A 131 -21.03 -22.09 23.98
CA ARG A 131 -19.82 -22.92 23.90
C ARG A 131 -19.47 -23.28 22.46
N ASP A 132 -20.46 -23.76 21.71
CA ASP A 132 -20.27 -24.21 20.34
C ASP A 132 -19.97 -23.01 19.41
N PHE A 133 -20.59 -21.84 19.67
CA PHE A 133 -20.28 -20.58 19.00
C PHE A 133 -18.82 -20.13 19.26
N LEU A 134 -18.38 -20.10 20.51
CA LEU A 134 -17.00 -19.72 20.87
C LEU A 134 -15.98 -20.70 20.27
N ALA A 135 -16.27 -22.00 20.29
CA ALA A 135 -15.41 -23.02 19.71
C ALA A 135 -15.23 -22.83 18.19
N GLN A 136 -16.31 -22.51 17.47
CA GLN A 136 -16.28 -22.33 16.02
C GLN A 136 -15.65 -21.00 15.58
N ASN A 137 -15.89 -19.91 16.32
CA ASN A 137 -15.53 -18.56 15.88
C ASN A 137 -14.20 -18.05 16.45
N SER A 138 -13.70 -18.64 17.55
CA SER A 138 -12.41 -18.24 18.14
C SER A 138 -11.21 -18.45 17.21
N GLU A 139 -11.21 -19.49 16.38
CA GLU A 139 -10.19 -19.65 15.35
C GLU A 139 -10.25 -18.58 14.26
N MET A 140 -11.47 -18.19 13.86
CA MET A 140 -11.67 -17.16 12.85
C MET A 140 -11.20 -15.79 13.36
N LEU A 141 -11.52 -15.45 14.62
CA LEU A 141 -11.03 -14.22 15.26
C LEU A 141 -9.49 -14.21 15.33
N ARG A 142 -8.87 -15.32 15.74
CA ARG A 142 -7.39 -15.43 15.77
C ARG A 142 -6.75 -15.27 14.39
N ARG A 143 -7.39 -15.77 13.33
CA ARG A 143 -6.94 -15.54 11.95
C ARG A 143 -7.05 -14.07 11.58
N LEU A 144 -8.18 -13.43 11.88
CA LEU A 144 -8.42 -12.02 11.61
C LEU A 144 -7.42 -11.10 12.34
N GLN A 145 -7.09 -11.40 13.60
CA GLN A 145 -6.07 -10.68 14.38
C GLN A 145 -4.67 -10.79 13.75
N ARG A 146 -4.30 -11.98 13.27
CA ARG A 146 -3.01 -12.16 12.58
C ARG A 146 -2.95 -11.38 11.28
N ASP A 147 -4.03 -11.40 10.50
CA ASP A 147 -4.12 -10.64 9.25
C ASP A 147 -4.11 -9.13 9.53
N ALA A 148 -4.75 -8.68 10.61
CA ALA A 148 -4.74 -7.29 11.05
C ALA A 148 -3.33 -6.81 11.42
N HIS A 149 -2.60 -7.62 12.18
CA HIS A 149 -1.20 -7.33 12.52
C HIS A 149 -0.27 -7.38 11.29
N ALA A 150 -0.54 -8.25 10.32
CA ALA A 150 0.25 -8.30 9.08
C ALA A 150 -0.03 -7.13 8.13
N ALA A 151 -1.15 -6.41 8.31
CA ALA A 151 -1.52 -5.25 7.53
C ALA A 151 -0.97 -3.92 8.07
N GLN A 152 -0.48 -3.89 9.32
CA GLN A 152 0.28 -2.77 9.91
C GLN A 152 1.74 -2.77 9.43
#